data_AF-A0A1C5L747-F1
#
_entry.id   AF-A0A1C5L747-F1
#
_cell.length_a   1.000
_cell.length_b   1.000
_cell.length_c   1.000
_cell.angle_alpha   90.00
_cell.angle_beta   90.00
_cell.angle_gamma   90.00
#
_symmetry.space_group_name_H-M   'P 1'
#
loop_
_entity.id
_entity.type
_entity.pdbx_description
1 polymer ?
#
loop_
_entity_poly.entity_id
_entity_poly.type
_entity_poly.pdbx_seq_one_letter_code
_entity_poly.pdbx_strand_id
1 'polypeptide(L)'
;MAKIFKLANFRKTINYLKKNGIRSAWYAARERIDSEKEDSYCYQGLAEEEKERQRKEGESFSVRFSILVPVYETREDLLRAMIESVLTQTYGNFELILADASKSEEPEKVIASYQDKRILYKRIRQNGGISANTNQALMYATGDYAALLDHDDLLTEDALFAMAERIEQAKREDTELQMLYSDEDKCDGDAAHYFEPHRKENFNLDLILSNNYICHFLVMKRQLMQELQLNGACDGAQDYDLVLRAVNHMMGKNRQVVKAEPLPIVHIDKVLYHWRCHRDSTAENPASKAYAYDAGKRAVEGFLKLRGFKGKVVSLKHLGFYRIEYEPDLLSNRPDVGLVGGRLVDHKNKIAGGIYREDGTPLYAGLHKEYSGYMHRAVLQQEAEVIDVRCMMASPAGEKLIEELTGLPYMKNPVNKRFDWKGSLKEDVDYLELSKKLCCQIRQKGMRIVYDPAMTEKI
;
A
#
# COMPACT_ATOMS: atom_id res chain seq x y z
N MET A 1 4.43 -0.65 -34.45
CA MET A 1 3.96 -0.43 -33.07
C MET A 1 4.38 0.94 -32.55
N ALA A 2 3.74 2.03 -32.98
CA ALA A 2 4.07 3.40 -32.53
C ALA A 2 2.88 4.38 -32.51
N LYS A 3 1.63 3.89 -32.50
CA LYS A 3 0.43 4.75 -32.63
C LYS A 3 -0.72 4.47 -31.65
N ILE A 4 -0.56 3.54 -30.71
CA ILE A 4 -1.53 3.34 -29.61
C ILE A 4 -1.19 4.25 -28.41
N PHE A 5 0.10 4.58 -28.24
CA PHE A 5 0.59 5.63 -27.36
C PHE A 5 0.30 7.03 -27.95
N LYS A 6 -0.82 7.64 -27.53
CA LYS A 6 -1.07 9.10 -27.35
C LYS A 6 -2.55 9.42 -27.11
N LEU A 7 -3.49 8.53 -27.44
CA LEU A 7 -4.92 8.76 -27.24
C LEU A 7 -5.38 8.54 -25.79
N ALA A 8 -4.91 7.47 -25.13
CA ALA A 8 -5.24 7.20 -23.73
C ALA A 8 -4.68 8.28 -22.79
N ASN A 9 -3.43 8.71 -23.01
CA ASN A 9 -2.80 9.78 -22.22
C ASN A 9 -3.45 11.14 -22.47
N PHE A 10 -3.88 11.43 -23.70
CA PHE A 10 -4.66 12.64 -24.00
C PHE A 10 -6.03 12.64 -23.32
N ARG A 11 -6.76 11.52 -23.34
CA ARG A 11 -8.04 11.38 -22.60
C ARG A 11 -7.84 11.51 -21.09
N LYS A 12 -6.81 10.86 -20.51
CA LYS A 12 -6.43 11.02 -19.09
C LYS A 12 -6.14 12.49 -18.75
N THR A 13 -5.39 13.19 -19.59
CA THR A 13 -5.07 14.62 -19.39
C THR A 13 -6.29 15.52 -19.54
N ILE A 14 -7.19 15.27 -20.49
CA ILE A 14 -8.46 16.01 -20.62
C ILE A 14 -9.38 15.78 -19.41
N ASN A 15 -9.50 14.55 -18.95
CA ASN A 15 -10.32 14.25 -17.77
C ASN A 15 -9.74 14.91 -16.52
N TYR A 16 -8.42 14.88 -16.37
CA TYR A 16 -7.72 15.58 -15.28
C TYR A 16 -7.87 17.10 -15.38
N LEU A 17 -7.82 17.66 -16.59
CA LEU A 17 -8.07 19.09 -16.87
C LEU A 17 -9.47 19.52 -16.43
N LYS A 18 -10.50 18.75 -16.83
CA LYS A 18 -11.89 19.02 -16.47
C LYS A 18 -12.12 19.00 -14.96
N LYS A 19 -11.41 18.11 -14.24
CA LYS A 19 -11.54 17.94 -12.78
C LYS A 19 -10.71 18.94 -11.96
N ASN A 20 -9.45 19.17 -12.35
CA ASN A 20 -8.44 19.82 -11.50
C ASN A 20 -7.91 21.15 -12.05
N GLY A 21 -8.41 21.61 -13.20
CA GLY A 21 -8.06 22.87 -13.84
C GLY A 21 -6.78 22.85 -14.69
N ILE A 22 -6.59 23.92 -15.47
CA ILE A 22 -5.53 24.06 -16.49
C ILE A 22 -4.13 23.94 -15.90
N ARG A 23 -3.86 24.65 -14.80
CA ARG A 23 -2.55 24.64 -14.15
C ARG A 23 -2.17 23.24 -13.67
N SER A 24 -3.07 22.54 -12.96
CA SER A 24 -2.79 21.19 -12.45
C SER A 24 -2.57 20.20 -13.59
N ALA A 25 -3.35 20.29 -14.67
CA ALA A 25 -3.21 19.42 -15.83
C ALA A 25 -1.90 19.63 -16.59
N TRP A 26 -1.40 20.87 -16.66
CA TRP A 26 -0.10 21.17 -17.25
C TRP A 26 1.05 20.49 -16.49
N TYR A 27 1.08 20.60 -15.15
CA TYR A 27 2.11 19.94 -14.34
C TYR A 27 2.03 18.42 -14.44
N ALA A 28 0.83 17.83 -14.37
CA ALA A 28 0.63 16.38 -14.50
C ALA A 28 1.04 15.85 -15.89
N ALA A 29 0.77 16.62 -16.95
CA ALA A 29 1.19 16.25 -18.31
C ALA A 29 2.72 16.29 -18.47
N ARG A 30 3.37 17.32 -17.90
CA ARG A 30 4.82 17.46 -17.94
C ARG A 30 5.52 16.35 -17.15
N GLU A 31 5.05 16.05 -15.94
CA GLU A 31 5.54 14.94 -15.10
C GLU A 31 5.44 13.58 -15.82
N ARG A 32 4.35 13.34 -16.57
CA ARG A 32 4.17 12.11 -17.35
C ARG A 32 5.19 12.00 -18.51
N ILE A 33 5.48 13.10 -19.19
CA ILE A 33 6.47 13.12 -20.28
C ILE A 33 7.88 12.83 -19.75
N ASP A 34 8.20 13.34 -18.56
CA ASP A 34 9.50 13.12 -17.93
C ASP A 34 9.67 11.66 -17.46
N SER A 35 8.60 11.01 -16.98
CA SER A 35 8.60 9.60 -16.52
C SER A 35 8.53 8.55 -17.63
N GLU A 36 7.82 8.82 -18.74
CA GLU A 36 7.71 7.89 -19.88
C GLU A 36 9.07 7.59 -20.57
N LYS A 37 10.14 8.31 -20.24
CA LYS A 37 11.48 8.08 -20.80
C LYS A 37 12.28 6.97 -20.09
N GLU A 38 11.81 6.49 -18.94
CA GLU A 38 12.62 5.62 -18.06
C GLU A 38 12.14 4.15 -17.98
N ASP A 39 10.91 3.83 -18.38
CA ASP A 39 10.33 2.52 -18.10
C ASP A 39 10.64 1.46 -19.18
N SER A 40 11.68 0.66 -18.92
CA SER A 40 12.04 -0.55 -19.68
C SER A 40 11.82 -1.82 -18.86
N TYR A 41 10.72 -1.87 -18.11
CA TYR A 41 10.37 -3.03 -17.31
C TYR A 41 10.09 -4.26 -18.18
N CYS A 42 10.67 -5.39 -17.80
CA CYS A 42 10.43 -6.70 -18.41
C CYS A 42 10.45 -7.73 -17.28
N TYR A 43 9.33 -8.41 -17.08
CA TYR A 43 9.26 -9.54 -16.15
C TYR A 43 10.08 -10.71 -16.71
N GLN A 44 10.90 -11.30 -15.86
CA GLN A 44 11.67 -12.51 -16.16
C GLN A 44 11.20 -13.61 -15.24
N GLY A 45 10.65 -14.68 -15.82
CA GLY A 45 10.28 -15.88 -15.07
C GLY A 45 11.50 -16.57 -14.45
N LEU A 46 11.24 -17.55 -13.58
CA LEU A 46 12.32 -18.26 -12.89
C LEU A 46 13.06 -19.21 -13.82
N ALA A 47 14.38 -19.29 -13.65
CA ALA A 47 15.19 -20.34 -14.25
C ALA A 47 14.80 -21.71 -13.65
N GLU A 48 14.88 -22.79 -14.43
CA GLU A 48 14.47 -24.12 -13.98
C GLU A 48 15.28 -24.61 -12.77
N GLU A 49 16.56 -24.24 -12.69
CA GLU A 49 17.45 -24.53 -11.55
C GLU A 49 16.92 -23.91 -10.25
N GLU A 50 16.41 -22.68 -10.32
CA GLU A 50 15.83 -21.99 -9.18
C GLU A 50 14.48 -22.60 -8.80
N LYS A 51 13.65 -22.99 -9.78
CA LYS A 51 12.40 -23.71 -9.51
C LYS A 51 12.66 -25.01 -8.75
N GLU A 52 13.67 -25.78 -9.18
CA GLU A 52 14.02 -27.05 -8.54
C GLU A 52 14.56 -26.83 -7.11
N ARG A 53 15.38 -25.78 -6.91
CA ARG A 53 15.84 -25.37 -5.57
C ARG A 53 14.65 -25.08 -4.66
N GLN A 54 13.70 -24.26 -5.13
CA GLN A 54 12.52 -23.88 -4.36
C GLN A 54 11.62 -25.06 -4.04
N ARG A 55 11.37 -25.97 -5.00
CA ARG A 55 10.60 -27.20 -4.76
C ARG A 55 11.21 -28.02 -3.64
N LYS A 56 12.52 -28.28 -3.72
CA LYS A 56 13.25 -29.07 -2.73
C LYS A 56 13.27 -28.43 -1.35
N GLU A 57 13.50 -27.12 -1.28
CA GLU A 57 13.50 -26.42 0.01
C GLU A 57 12.09 -26.34 0.61
N GLY A 58 11.08 -26.11 -0.24
CA GLY A 58 9.67 -26.06 0.14
C GLY A 58 9.15 -27.35 0.77
N GLU A 59 9.71 -28.51 0.43
CA GLU A 59 9.37 -29.79 1.11
C GLU A 59 9.64 -29.77 2.62
N SER A 60 10.57 -28.93 3.07
CA SER A 60 10.89 -28.78 4.50
C SER A 60 9.97 -27.80 5.24
N PHE A 61 9.20 -26.99 4.52
CA PHE A 61 8.31 -25.99 5.12
C PHE A 61 6.96 -26.61 5.47
N SER A 62 6.38 -26.13 6.56
CA SER A 62 5.12 -26.69 7.10
C SER A 62 3.90 -25.84 6.78
N VAL A 63 4.10 -24.56 6.46
CA VAL A 63 3.03 -23.58 6.26
C VAL A 63 2.12 -23.95 5.09
N ARG A 64 0.80 -23.98 5.31
CA ARG A 64 -0.17 -24.23 4.23
C ARG A 64 -0.95 -22.97 3.87
N PHE A 65 -1.13 -22.71 2.57
CA PHE A 65 -1.94 -21.58 2.11
C PHE A 65 -3.34 -22.03 1.67
N SER A 66 -4.37 -21.25 2.00
CA SER A 66 -5.69 -21.29 1.39
C SER A 66 -5.82 -20.11 0.42
N ILE A 67 -5.80 -20.37 -0.87
CA ILE A 67 -5.94 -19.34 -1.91
C ILE A 67 -7.42 -19.17 -2.20
N LEU A 68 -7.93 -17.97 -1.96
CA LEU A 68 -9.36 -17.66 -2.02
C LEU A 68 -9.66 -16.90 -3.32
N VAL A 69 -10.47 -17.52 -4.19
CA VAL A 69 -10.83 -16.94 -5.48
C VAL A 69 -12.35 -16.82 -5.60
N PRO A 70 -12.93 -15.61 -5.47
CA PRO A 70 -14.30 -15.38 -5.87
C PRO A 70 -14.40 -15.40 -7.40
N VAL A 71 -15.24 -16.26 -7.98
CA VAL A 71 -15.41 -16.38 -9.44
C VAL A 71 -16.76 -15.80 -9.85
N TYR A 72 -16.79 -14.98 -10.90
CA TYR A 72 -18.03 -14.39 -11.42
C TYR A 72 -17.96 -14.07 -12.92
N GLU A 73 -18.70 -14.83 -13.73
CA GLU A 73 -18.81 -14.69 -15.19
C GLU A 73 -17.43 -14.57 -15.89
N THR A 74 -16.43 -15.24 -15.33
CA THR A 74 -15.05 -15.21 -15.81
C THR A 74 -14.94 -15.96 -17.12
N ARG A 75 -14.30 -15.34 -18.12
CA ARG A 75 -14.00 -16.01 -19.38
C ARG A 75 -13.12 -17.23 -19.17
N GLU A 76 -13.39 -18.29 -19.93
CA GLU A 76 -12.67 -19.57 -19.84
C GLU A 76 -11.15 -19.41 -19.95
N ASP A 77 -10.66 -18.62 -20.91
CA ASP A 77 -9.22 -18.43 -21.12
C ASP A 77 -8.52 -17.78 -19.93
N LEU A 78 -9.17 -16.80 -19.30
CA LEU A 78 -8.65 -16.11 -18.11
C LEU A 78 -8.66 -17.03 -16.90
N LEU A 79 -9.79 -17.74 -16.68
CA LEU A 79 -9.95 -18.65 -15.55
C LEU A 79 -8.95 -19.81 -15.61
N ARG A 80 -8.71 -20.38 -16.80
CA ARG A 80 -7.69 -21.42 -16.99
C ARG A 80 -6.30 -20.90 -16.66
N ALA A 81 -5.92 -19.74 -17.20
CA ALA A 81 -4.61 -19.16 -16.94
C ALA A 81 -4.39 -18.87 -15.44
N MET A 82 -5.41 -18.38 -14.73
CA MET A 82 -5.35 -18.16 -13.29
C MET A 82 -5.15 -19.48 -12.53
N ILE A 83 -5.94 -20.52 -12.82
CA ILE A 83 -5.78 -21.85 -12.19
C ILE A 83 -4.38 -22.40 -12.44
N GLU A 84 -3.89 -22.36 -13.68
CA GLU A 84 -2.56 -22.86 -14.04
C GLU A 84 -1.44 -22.09 -13.32
N SER A 85 -1.57 -20.76 -13.14
CA SER A 85 -0.60 -19.97 -12.38
C SER A 85 -0.47 -20.40 -10.91
N VAL A 86 -1.55 -20.95 -10.33
CA VAL A 86 -1.56 -21.52 -8.99
C VAL A 86 -1.04 -22.96 -8.98
N LEU A 87 -1.43 -23.78 -9.95
CA LEU A 87 -1.02 -25.18 -10.00
C LEU A 87 0.48 -25.38 -10.28
N THR A 88 1.10 -24.42 -10.97
CA THR A 88 2.53 -24.42 -11.34
C THR A 88 3.46 -23.82 -10.28
N GLN A 89 2.93 -23.39 -9.13
CA GLN A 89 3.73 -22.86 -8.03
C GLN A 89 4.85 -23.82 -7.60
N THR A 90 6.04 -23.27 -7.35
CA THR A 90 7.20 -24.04 -6.86
C THR A 90 7.00 -24.53 -5.42
N TYR A 91 6.05 -23.94 -4.68
CA TYR A 91 5.62 -24.38 -3.36
C TYR A 91 4.27 -25.11 -3.41
N GLY A 92 4.26 -26.42 -3.14
CA GLY A 92 3.09 -27.27 -3.35
C GLY A 92 2.07 -27.35 -2.21
N ASN A 93 2.37 -26.84 -1.02
CA ASN A 93 1.52 -26.98 0.17
C ASN A 93 0.42 -25.89 0.22
N PHE A 94 -0.59 -26.05 -0.62
CA PHE A 94 -1.73 -25.14 -0.67
C PHE A 94 -3.04 -25.87 -0.96
N GLU A 95 -4.14 -25.14 -0.84
CA GLU A 95 -5.44 -25.45 -1.43
C GLU A 95 -5.95 -24.22 -2.19
N LEU A 96 -6.60 -24.46 -3.32
CA LEU A 96 -7.22 -23.45 -4.17
C LEU A 96 -8.73 -23.54 -4.01
N ILE A 97 -9.35 -22.53 -3.41
CA ILE A 97 -10.78 -22.49 -3.09
C ILE A 97 -11.46 -21.51 -4.03
N LEU A 98 -12.24 -22.04 -4.97
CA LEU A 98 -12.99 -21.26 -5.95
C LEU A 98 -14.45 -21.18 -5.53
N ALA A 99 -14.92 -19.98 -5.20
CA ALA A 99 -16.30 -19.72 -4.83
C ALA A 99 -17.01 -18.97 -5.96
N ASP A 100 -17.79 -19.72 -6.74
CA ASP A 100 -18.34 -19.29 -8.03
C ASP A 100 -19.79 -18.80 -7.91
N ALA A 101 -19.99 -17.51 -8.14
CA ALA A 101 -21.29 -16.84 -8.13
C ALA A 101 -21.84 -16.55 -9.52
N SER A 102 -21.28 -17.16 -10.56
CA SER A 102 -21.74 -17.02 -11.94
C SER A 102 -23.14 -17.58 -12.11
N LYS A 103 -23.90 -17.05 -13.07
CA LYS A 103 -25.18 -17.63 -13.50
C LYS A 103 -24.95 -18.72 -14.54
N SER A 104 -23.96 -18.51 -15.41
CA SER A 104 -23.52 -19.51 -16.39
C SER A 104 -22.89 -20.73 -15.70
N GLU A 105 -22.93 -21.89 -16.38
CA GLU A 105 -22.24 -23.12 -15.97
C GLU A 105 -20.82 -23.21 -16.55
N GLU A 106 -20.38 -22.20 -17.31
CA GLU A 106 -19.08 -22.22 -17.99
C GLU A 106 -17.91 -22.32 -17.00
N PRO A 107 -17.84 -21.53 -15.91
CA PRO A 107 -16.77 -21.67 -14.94
C PRO A 107 -16.75 -23.05 -14.26
N GLU A 108 -17.92 -23.62 -13.97
CA GLU A 108 -18.04 -24.98 -13.41
C GLU A 108 -17.42 -26.02 -14.35
N LYS A 109 -17.74 -25.97 -15.64
CA LYS A 109 -17.18 -26.89 -16.66
C LYS A 109 -15.67 -26.76 -16.77
N VAL A 110 -15.16 -25.53 -16.73
CA VAL A 110 -13.71 -25.26 -16.77
C VAL A 110 -13.04 -25.84 -15.53
N ILE A 111 -13.55 -25.54 -14.34
CA ILE A 111 -12.94 -25.97 -13.07
C ILE A 111 -13.02 -27.50 -12.93
N ALA A 112 -14.13 -28.13 -13.33
CA ALA A 112 -14.29 -29.59 -13.30
C ALA A 112 -13.33 -30.34 -14.24
N SER A 113 -12.73 -29.66 -15.22
CA SER A 113 -11.72 -30.26 -16.10
C SER A 113 -10.38 -30.52 -15.40
N TYR A 114 -10.14 -29.90 -14.24
CA TYR A 114 -8.94 -30.12 -13.43
C TYR A 114 -9.16 -31.23 -12.40
N GLN A 115 -8.30 -32.24 -12.41
CA GLN A 115 -8.36 -33.39 -11.49
C GLN A 115 -7.43 -33.25 -10.26
N ASP A 116 -6.97 -32.03 -9.98
CA ASP A 116 -6.07 -31.75 -8.87
C ASP A 116 -6.84 -31.72 -7.53
N LYS A 117 -6.42 -32.55 -6.58
CA LYS A 117 -7.08 -32.70 -5.26
C LYS A 117 -6.95 -31.46 -4.38
N ARG A 118 -6.05 -30.52 -4.72
CA ARG A 118 -5.90 -29.24 -4.01
C ARG A 118 -6.99 -28.25 -4.37
N ILE A 119 -7.77 -28.50 -5.43
CA ILE A 119 -8.84 -27.62 -5.89
C ILE A 119 -10.15 -27.95 -5.17
N LEU A 120 -10.75 -26.94 -4.55
CA LEU A 120 -12.08 -27.00 -3.96
C LEU A 120 -13.02 -26.01 -4.66
N TYR A 121 -13.97 -26.55 -5.42
CA TYR A 121 -15.02 -25.76 -6.07
C TYR A 121 -16.27 -25.67 -5.20
N LYS A 122 -16.85 -24.46 -5.12
CA LYS A 122 -18.13 -24.20 -4.48
C LYS A 122 -18.99 -23.25 -5.30
N ARG A 123 -20.14 -23.73 -5.77
CA ARG A 123 -21.17 -22.90 -6.37
C ARG A 123 -21.90 -22.06 -5.30
N ILE A 124 -21.99 -20.76 -5.51
CA ILE A 124 -22.76 -19.81 -4.71
C ILE A 124 -24.09 -19.55 -5.42
N ARG A 125 -25.21 -19.73 -4.70
CA ARG A 125 -26.56 -19.59 -5.29
C ARG A 125 -26.93 -18.15 -5.65
N GLN A 126 -26.41 -17.17 -4.90
CA GLN A 126 -26.72 -15.76 -5.08
C GLN A 126 -25.43 -14.94 -4.99
N ASN A 127 -25.12 -14.18 -6.03
CA ASN A 127 -23.98 -13.26 -6.01
C ASN A 127 -24.21 -12.15 -4.97
N GLY A 128 -23.38 -12.14 -3.92
CA GLY A 128 -23.43 -11.17 -2.82
C GLY A 128 -22.42 -10.03 -2.94
N GLY A 129 -21.71 -9.93 -4.08
CA GLY A 129 -20.56 -9.04 -4.24
C GLY A 129 -19.24 -9.72 -3.86
N ILE A 130 -18.12 -9.05 -4.18
CA ILE A 130 -16.78 -9.62 -4.04
C ILE A 130 -16.49 -10.01 -2.59
N SER A 131 -16.80 -9.14 -1.62
CA SER A 131 -16.58 -9.45 -0.20
C SER A 131 -17.36 -10.68 0.26
N ALA A 132 -18.64 -10.77 -0.09
CA ALA A 132 -19.49 -11.88 0.33
C ALA A 132 -19.02 -13.20 -0.30
N ASN A 133 -18.66 -13.18 -1.59
CA ASN A 133 -18.19 -14.37 -2.29
C ASN A 133 -16.81 -14.83 -1.77
N THR A 134 -15.89 -13.90 -1.48
CA THR A 134 -14.61 -14.23 -0.83
C THR A 134 -14.83 -14.81 0.56
N ASN A 135 -15.78 -14.26 1.34
CA ASN A 135 -16.15 -14.83 2.64
C ASN A 135 -16.70 -16.26 2.51
N GLN A 136 -17.44 -16.58 1.43
CA GLN A 136 -17.87 -17.96 1.17
C GLN A 136 -16.67 -18.89 0.92
N ALA A 137 -15.64 -18.45 0.19
CA ALA A 137 -14.40 -19.22 0.02
C ALA A 137 -13.68 -19.42 1.37
N LEU A 138 -13.56 -18.34 2.15
CA LEU A 138 -12.87 -18.32 3.45
C LEU A 138 -13.45 -19.30 4.48
N MET A 139 -14.76 -19.60 4.40
CA MET A 139 -15.41 -20.61 5.27
C MET A 139 -14.82 -22.01 5.11
N TYR A 140 -14.29 -22.33 3.94
CA TYR A 140 -13.71 -23.65 3.64
C TYR A 140 -12.18 -23.68 3.82
N ALA A 141 -11.57 -22.55 4.17
CA ALA A 141 -10.12 -22.44 4.34
C ALA A 141 -9.63 -23.25 5.54
N THR A 142 -8.62 -24.10 5.31
CA THR A 142 -7.96 -24.96 6.29
C THR A 142 -6.46 -24.68 6.46
N GLY A 143 -5.84 -23.93 5.55
CA GLY A 143 -4.44 -23.52 5.62
C GLY A 143 -4.12 -22.61 6.81
N ASP A 144 -2.83 -22.43 7.11
CA ASP A 144 -2.37 -21.51 8.17
C ASP A 144 -2.61 -20.05 7.81
N TYR A 145 -2.47 -19.74 6.51
CA TYR A 145 -2.63 -18.42 5.93
C TYR A 145 -3.65 -18.46 4.79
N ALA A 146 -4.45 -17.40 4.68
CA ALA A 146 -5.36 -17.16 3.58
C ALA A 146 -4.76 -16.12 2.63
N ALA A 147 -4.83 -16.37 1.34
CA ALA A 147 -4.30 -15.50 0.29
C ALA A 147 -5.42 -15.08 -0.66
N LEU A 148 -5.44 -13.80 -1.05
CA LEU A 148 -6.44 -13.28 -1.99
C LEU A 148 -5.91 -13.32 -3.43
N LEU A 149 -6.71 -13.85 -4.36
CA LEU A 149 -6.40 -13.87 -5.78
C LEU A 149 -7.66 -13.61 -6.59
N ASP A 150 -7.59 -12.68 -7.53
CA ASP A 150 -8.70 -12.39 -8.43
C ASP A 150 -8.76 -13.42 -9.57
N HIS A 151 -9.98 -13.76 -10.00
CA HIS A 151 -10.24 -14.90 -10.89
C HIS A 151 -9.65 -14.76 -12.31
N ASP A 152 -9.20 -13.57 -12.67
CA ASP A 152 -8.65 -13.18 -13.97
C ASP A 152 -7.19 -12.72 -13.90
N ASP A 153 -6.56 -12.76 -12.72
CA ASP A 153 -5.16 -12.38 -12.52
C ASP A 153 -4.23 -13.61 -12.47
N LEU A 154 -2.92 -13.36 -12.31
CA LEU A 154 -1.90 -14.41 -12.29
C LEU A 154 -0.95 -14.23 -11.11
N LEU A 155 -0.50 -15.34 -10.55
CA LEU A 155 0.65 -15.38 -9.66
C LEU A 155 1.93 -15.70 -10.45
N THR A 156 3.05 -15.14 -10.00
CA THR A 156 4.39 -15.60 -10.40
C THR A 156 4.66 -17.00 -9.85
N GLU A 157 5.48 -17.81 -10.51
CA GLU A 157 5.70 -19.22 -10.13
C GLU A 157 6.34 -19.39 -8.73
N ASP A 158 7.01 -18.37 -8.21
CA ASP A 158 7.64 -18.33 -6.88
C ASP A 158 6.81 -17.63 -5.80
N ALA A 159 5.59 -17.15 -6.11
CA ALA A 159 4.77 -16.37 -5.19
C ALA A 159 4.57 -17.03 -3.83
N LEU A 160 4.10 -18.28 -3.82
CA LEU A 160 3.85 -19.02 -2.58
C LEU A 160 5.15 -19.42 -1.87
N PHE A 161 6.21 -19.72 -2.61
CA PHE A 161 7.51 -20.07 -2.02
C PHE A 161 8.09 -18.87 -1.26
N ALA A 162 8.12 -17.69 -1.87
CA ALA A 162 8.64 -16.49 -1.24
C ALA A 162 7.85 -16.10 0.03
N MET A 163 6.52 -16.26 0.00
CA MET A 163 5.69 -16.08 1.19
C MET A 163 6.01 -17.11 2.27
N ALA A 164 6.17 -18.39 1.91
CA ALA A 164 6.47 -19.47 2.84
C ALA A 164 7.85 -19.29 3.49
N GLU A 165 8.87 -18.99 2.69
CA GLU A 165 10.25 -18.76 3.13
C GLU A 165 10.28 -17.66 4.20
N ARG A 166 9.59 -16.54 3.97
CA ARG A 166 9.57 -15.45 4.94
C ARG A 166 8.82 -15.80 6.23
N ILE A 167 7.72 -16.57 6.13
CA ILE A 167 6.98 -17.07 7.29
C ILE A 167 7.85 -18.01 8.12
N GLU A 168 8.55 -18.96 7.48
CA GLU A 168 9.43 -19.90 8.18
C GLU A 168 10.65 -19.19 8.79
N GLN A 169 11.19 -18.17 8.12
CA GLN A 169 12.22 -17.32 8.70
C GLN A 169 11.69 -16.58 9.95
N ALA A 170 10.51 -15.96 9.88
CA ALA A 170 9.93 -15.25 11.01
C ALA A 170 9.67 -16.18 12.20
N LYS A 171 9.22 -17.41 11.95
CA LYS A 171 9.08 -18.44 13.01
C LYS A 171 10.40 -18.74 13.70
N ARG A 172 11.53 -18.82 12.96
CA ARG A 172 12.87 -18.99 13.55
C ARG A 172 13.31 -17.78 14.39
N GLU A 173 12.78 -16.61 14.06
CA GLU A 173 12.95 -15.34 14.79
C GLU A 173 11.91 -15.17 15.94
N ASP A 174 11.18 -16.24 16.30
CA ASP A 174 10.11 -16.25 17.32
C ASP A 174 9.00 -15.21 17.06
N THR A 175 8.73 -14.93 15.79
CA THR A 175 7.73 -13.96 15.35
C THR A 175 6.65 -14.64 14.52
N GLU A 176 5.40 -14.56 14.98
CA GLU A 176 4.24 -14.99 14.17
C GLU A 176 3.74 -13.83 13.31
N LEU A 177 3.99 -13.92 12.00
CA LEU A 177 3.48 -12.94 11.04
C LEU A 177 1.96 -13.03 10.94
N GLN A 178 1.30 -11.88 10.99
CA GLN A 178 -0.15 -11.77 10.84
C GLN A 178 -0.54 -11.41 9.40
N MET A 179 0.33 -10.72 8.67
CA MET A 179 0.08 -10.27 7.30
C MET A 179 1.37 -10.18 6.49
N LEU A 180 1.29 -10.53 5.21
CA LEU A 180 2.35 -10.38 4.24
C LEU A 180 1.77 -9.81 2.94
N TYR A 181 2.58 -9.04 2.21
CA TYR A 181 2.21 -8.60 0.87
C TYR A 181 3.44 -8.47 -0.03
N SER A 182 3.22 -8.55 -1.34
CA SER A 182 4.27 -8.42 -2.36
C SER A 182 4.13 -7.15 -3.18
N ASP A 183 5.16 -6.85 -3.97
CA ASP A 183 5.00 -5.99 -5.14
C ASP A 183 4.11 -6.69 -6.19
N GLU A 184 3.63 -5.89 -7.12
CA GLU A 184 2.78 -6.30 -8.25
C GLU A 184 3.22 -5.56 -9.50
N ASP A 185 2.93 -6.12 -10.67
CA ASP A 185 2.97 -5.40 -11.92
C ASP A 185 1.63 -5.53 -12.64
N LYS A 186 1.56 -4.99 -13.86
CA LYS A 186 0.42 -5.19 -14.75
C LYS A 186 0.84 -5.99 -15.95
N CYS A 187 -0.10 -6.75 -16.50
CA CYS A 187 0.06 -7.41 -17.78
C CYS A 187 -1.11 -7.14 -18.73
N ASP A 188 -0.91 -7.34 -20.02
CA ASP A 188 -2.00 -7.38 -21.00
C ASP A 188 -2.85 -8.66 -20.87
N GLY A 189 -3.97 -8.71 -21.60
CA GLY A 189 -4.97 -9.77 -21.45
C GLY A 189 -4.44 -11.20 -21.69
N ASP A 190 -3.43 -11.35 -22.54
CA ASP A 190 -2.75 -12.62 -22.85
C ASP A 190 -1.45 -12.81 -22.05
N ALA A 191 -1.11 -11.88 -21.16
CA ALA A 191 0.12 -11.86 -20.37
C ALA A 191 1.40 -11.98 -21.21
N ALA A 192 1.39 -11.40 -22.42
CA ALA A 192 2.54 -11.33 -23.30
C ALA A 192 3.48 -10.17 -22.95
N HIS A 193 2.95 -9.09 -22.34
CA HIS A 193 3.71 -7.92 -21.95
C HIS A 193 3.39 -7.47 -20.52
N TYR A 194 4.43 -7.16 -19.77
CA TYR A 194 4.36 -6.69 -18.40
C TYR A 194 4.84 -5.24 -18.29
N PHE A 195 4.20 -4.43 -17.45
CA PHE A 195 4.44 -2.98 -17.38
C PHE A 195 3.99 -2.38 -16.03
N GLU A 196 4.40 -1.14 -15.77
CA GLU A 196 4.04 -0.36 -14.57
C GLU A 196 4.21 -1.13 -13.25
N PRO A 197 5.42 -1.62 -12.92
CA PRO A 197 5.66 -2.31 -11.65
C PRO A 197 5.41 -1.35 -10.49
N HIS A 198 4.56 -1.79 -9.55
CA HIS A 198 4.30 -1.09 -8.31
C HIS A 198 5.22 -1.65 -7.21
N ARG A 199 6.36 -0.99 -7.05
CA ARG A 199 7.32 -1.25 -5.97
C ARG A 199 6.82 -0.60 -4.70
N LYS A 200 6.28 -1.40 -3.80
CA LYS A 200 5.65 -0.97 -2.56
C LYS A 200 6.72 -0.68 -1.51
N GLU A 201 6.29 0.00 -0.48
CA GLU A 201 7.11 0.22 0.70
C GLU A 201 6.85 -0.86 1.74
N ASN A 202 7.78 -1.00 2.69
CA ASN A 202 7.49 -1.63 3.98
C ASN A 202 6.27 -0.98 4.64
N PHE A 203 5.65 -1.69 5.59
CA PHE A 203 4.42 -1.23 6.22
C PHE A 203 4.60 0.17 6.83
N ASN A 204 3.80 1.12 6.38
CA ASN A 204 3.84 2.52 6.78
C ASN A 204 2.42 2.97 7.10
N LEU A 205 2.15 3.25 8.38
CA LEU A 205 0.80 3.49 8.88
C LEU A 205 0.16 4.72 8.23
N ASP A 206 0.88 5.84 8.15
CA ASP A 206 0.30 7.07 7.60
C ASP A 206 0.21 7.05 6.06
N LEU A 207 1.07 6.26 5.40
CA LEU A 207 0.97 6.03 3.95
C LEU A 207 -0.23 5.15 3.61
N ILE A 208 -0.46 4.06 4.35
CA ILE A 208 -1.65 3.21 4.15
C ILE A 208 -2.92 3.97 4.52
N LEU A 209 -2.88 5.04 5.31
CA LEU A 209 -4.06 5.91 5.51
C LEU A 209 -4.29 6.91 4.38
N SER A 210 -3.30 7.09 3.50
CA SER A 210 -3.34 8.01 2.37
C SER A 210 -3.65 7.31 1.05
N ASN A 211 -3.37 6.00 0.92
CA ASN A 211 -3.61 5.23 -0.30
C ASN A 211 -3.59 3.72 -0.02
N ASN A 212 -4.42 2.95 -0.71
CA ASN A 212 -4.38 1.49 -0.67
C ASN A 212 -3.18 0.95 -1.48
N TYR A 213 -1.97 1.07 -0.94
CA TYR A 213 -0.79 0.53 -1.60
C TYR A 213 -0.59 -0.97 -1.31
N ILE A 214 -1.26 -1.52 -0.30
CA ILE A 214 -1.27 -2.95 0.05
C ILE A 214 -2.50 -3.61 -0.60
N CYS A 215 -2.42 -3.78 -1.92
CA CYS A 215 -3.44 -4.46 -2.74
C CYS A 215 -3.07 -5.94 -2.95
N HIS A 216 -2.39 -6.27 -4.05
CA HIS A 216 -2.02 -7.64 -4.39
C HIS A 216 -0.50 -7.90 -4.24
N PHE A 217 0.00 -9.07 -3.92
CA PHE A 217 -0.64 -10.27 -3.43
C PHE A 217 -0.75 -10.17 -1.91
N LEU A 218 -1.98 -10.15 -1.36
CA LEU A 218 -2.20 -10.08 0.10
C LEU A 218 -2.35 -11.48 0.70
N VAL A 219 -1.50 -11.78 1.69
CA VAL A 219 -1.58 -12.99 2.51
C VAL A 219 -1.79 -12.61 3.97
N MET A 220 -2.73 -13.25 4.65
CA MET A 220 -3.07 -12.96 6.05
C MET A 220 -3.21 -14.25 6.84
N LYS A 221 -2.86 -14.23 8.13
CA LYS A 221 -3.15 -15.35 9.02
C LYS A 221 -4.63 -15.72 8.89
N ARG A 222 -4.94 -16.97 8.57
CA ARG A 222 -6.32 -17.38 8.24
C ARG A 222 -7.30 -17.03 9.36
N GLN A 223 -6.91 -17.28 10.61
CA GLN A 223 -7.75 -17.02 11.77
C GLN A 223 -8.09 -15.53 11.91
N LEU A 224 -7.12 -14.64 11.68
CA LEU A 224 -7.34 -13.19 11.68
C LEU A 224 -8.31 -12.79 10.54
N MET A 225 -8.10 -13.30 9.33
CA MET A 225 -9.02 -13.03 8.22
C MET A 225 -10.43 -13.55 8.50
N GLN A 226 -10.58 -14.70 9.16
CA GLN A 226 -11.87 -15.27 9.57
C GLN A 226 -12.57 -14.46 10.66
N GLU A 227 -11.83 -13.94 11.63
CA GLU A 227 -12.37 -13.05 12.66
C GLU A 227 -12.87 -11.74 12.05
N LEU A 228 -12.10 -11.17 11.14
CA LEU A 228 -12.38 -9.88 10.55
C LEU A 228 -13.45 -9.96 9.45
N GLN A 229 -13.37 -10.98 8.59
CA GLN A 229 -14.13 -11.13 7.34
C GLN A 229 -13.99 -9.91 6.39
N LEU A 230 -14.35 -10.07 5.12
CA LEU A 230 -14.45 -8.94 4.18
C LEU A 230 -15.79 -8.21 4.38
N ASN A 231 -15.78 -6.88 4.20
CA ASN A 231 -16.94 -6.03 4.43
C ASN A 231 -17.55 -5.56 3.11
N GLY A 232 -18.75 -6.06 2.78
CA GLY A 232 -19.46 -5.70 1.54
C GLY A 232 -19.78 -4.21 1.39
N ALA A 233 -19.80 -3.42 2.48
CA ALA A 233 -19.96 -1.96 2.39
C ALA A 233 -18.75 -1.27 1.73
N CYS A 234 -17.63 -1.98 1.62
CA CYS A 234 -16.38 -1.52 1.04
C CYS A 234 -16.04 -2.27 -0.26
N ASP A 235 -17.00 -2.94 -0.91
CA ASP A 235 -16.78 -3.55 -2.24
C ASP A 235 -16.20 -2.52 -3.23
N GLY A 236 -15.12 -2.91 -3.91
CA GLY A 236 -14.23 -2.06 -4.71
C GLY A 236 -12.95 -1.62 -4.00
N ALA A 237 -12.91 -1.72 -2.66
CA ALA A 237 -11.74 -1.48 -1.81
C ALA A 237 -11.80 -2.37 -0.54
N GLN A 238 -12.32 -3.58 -0.71
CA GLN A 238 -12.60 -4.52 0.37
C GLN A 238 -11.33 -5.05 1.05
N ASP A 239 -10.27 -5.19 0.27
CA ASP A 239 -8.90 -5.47 0.68
C ASP A 239 -8.36 -4.34 1.56
N TYR A 240 -8.57 -3.08 1.16
CA TYR A 240 -8.12 -1.92 1.93
C TYR A 240 -8.78 -1.83 3.30
N ASP A 241 -10.10 -2.04 3.34
CA ASP A 241 -10.87 -2.11 4.59
C ASP A 241 -10.41 -3.27 5.48
N LEU A 242 -10.15 -4.45 4.90
CA LEU A 242 -9.62 -5.60 5.63
C LEU A 242 -8.24 -5.31 6.22
N VAL A 243 -7.32 -4.75 5.44
CA VAL A 243 -5.97 -4.36 5.89
C VAL A 243 -6.05 -3.37 7.05
N LEU A 244 -6.85 -2.31 6.92
CA LEU A 244 -6.98 -1.31 7.97
C LEU A 244 -7.59 -1.89 9.26
N ARG A 245 -8.57 -2.79 9.15
CA ARG A 245 -9.12 -3.49 10.32
C ARG A 245 -8.12 -4.44 10.96
N ALA A 246 -7.30 -5.14 10.17
CA ALA A 246 -6.22 -5.98 10.67
C ALA A 246 -5.15 -5.17 11.39
N VAL A 247 -4.73 -4.03 10.82
CA VAL A 247 -3.83 -3.07 11.45
C VAL A 247 -4.41 -2.59 12.79
N ASN A 248 -5.68 -2.20 12.83
CA ASN A 248 -6.32 -1.80 14.09
C ASN A 248 -6.37 -2.94 15.11
N HIS A 249 -6.61 -4.19 14.69
CA HIS A 249 -6.59 -5.35 15.57
C HIS A 249 -5.19 -5.53 16.18
N MET A 250 -4.14 -5.51 15.35
CA MET A 250 -2.74 -5.66 15.79
C MET A 250 -2.26 -4.52 16.69
N MET A 251 -2.72 -3.28 16.47
CA MET A 251 -2.43 -2.14 17.33
C MET A 251 -3.13 -2.20 18.70
N GLY A 252 -4.04 -3.15 18.92
CA GLY A 252 -4.75 -3.33 20.16
C GLY A 252 -5.79 -2.23 20.49
N LYS A 253 -6.60 -2.52 21.52
CA LYS A 253 -7.73 -1.66 21.94
C LYS A 253 -7.30 -0.42 22.73
N ASN A 254 -6.07 -0.39 23.26
CA ASN A 254 -5.61 0.74 24.05
C ASN A 254 -5.25 1.92 23.12
N ARG A 255 -6.16 2.90 23.07
CA ARG A 255 -6.02 4.11 22.25
C ARG A 255 -5.04 5.13 22.84
N GLN A 256 -4.60 4.92 24.07
CA GLN A 256 -3.64 5.80 24.76
C GLN A 256 -2.20 5.28 24.64
N VAL A 257 -1.95 4.22 23.86
CA VAL A 257 -0.60 3.74 23.60
C VAL A 257 0.18 4.84 22.88
N VAL A 258 1.20 5.35 23.56
CA VAL A 258 2.14 6.35 23.05
C VAL A 258 3.28 5.68 22.27
N LYS A 259 3.50 4.37 22.50
CA LYS A 259 4.60 3.61 21.91
C LYS A 259 4.15 2.93 20.61
N ALA A 260 4.70 3.37 19.48
CA ALA A 260 4.66 2.70 18.20
C ALA A 260 5.45 1.39 18.27
N GLU A 261 4.72 0.28 18.31
CA GLU A 261 5.31 -1.05 18.20
C GLU A 261 5.30 -1.49 16.73
N PRO A 262 6.36 -2.17 16.26
CA PRO A 262 6.35 -2.82 14.97
C PRO A 262 5.18 -3.80 14.90
N LEU A 263 4.40 -3.73 13.82
CA LEU A 263 3.34 -4.71 13.58
C LEU A 263 3.96 -5.94 12.90
N PRO A 264 3.43 -7.16 13.15
CA PRO A 264 3.88 -8.40 12.51
C PRO A 264 3.40 -8.48 11.05
N ILE A 265 3.79 -7.48 10.26
CA ILE A 265 3.46 -7.27 8.86
C ILE A 265 4.76 -7.22 8.07
N VAL A 266 4.85 -7.98 6.98
CA VAL A 266 6.05 -7.98 6.13
C VAL A 266 5.72 -7.69 4.67
N HIS A 267 6.52 -6.86 4.05
CA HIS A 267 6.58 -6.69 2.61
C HIS A 267 7.64 -7.63 2.01
N ILE A 268 7.29 -8.34 0.94
CA ILE A 268 8.21 -9.06 0.07
C ILE A 268 8.50 -8.18 -1.13
N ASP A 269 9.75 -7.72 -1.26
CA ASP A 269 10.23 -6.81 -2.31
C ASP A 269 10.45 -7.49 -3.68
N LYS A 270 9.49 -8.35 -4.05
CA LYS A 270 9.42 -9.05 -5.33
C LYS A 270 8.05 -8.83 -5.94
N VAL A 271 8.02 -8.68 -7.26
CA VAL A 271 6.76 -8.75 -8.01
C VAL A 271 6.31 -10.19 -7.97
N LEU A 272 5.23 -10.48 -7.23
CA LEU A 272 4.69 -11.84 -7.11
C LEU A 272 3.28 -12.00 -7.68
N TYR A 273 2.73 -10.90 -8.21
CA TYR A 273 1.37 -10.81 -8.73
C TYR A 273 1.35 -10.02 -10.04
N HIS A 274 0.61 -10.51 -11.02
CA HIS A 274 0.39 -9.83 -12.29
C HIS A 274 -1.07 -9.43 -12.41
N TRP A 275 -1.33 -8.11 -12.36
CA TRP A 275 -2.66 -7.56 -12.49
C TRP A 275 -3.04 -7.39 -13.96
N ARG A 276 -3.97 -8.21 -14.43
CA ARG A 276 -4.33 -8.27 -15.84
C ARG A 276 -5.20 -7.09 -16.25
N CYS A 277 -4.81 -6.44 -17.33
CA CYS A 277 -5.52 -5.31 -17.94
C CYS A 277 -6.31 -5.77 -19.18
N HIS A 278 -7.63 -5.91 -19.06
CA HIS A 278 -8.56 -6.11 -20.17
C HIS A 278 -9.81 -5.23 -20.03
N ARG A 279 -10.68 -5.21 -21.04
CA ARG A 279 -11.84 -4.29 -21.12
C ARG A 279 -12.78 -4.36 -19.91
N ASP A 280 -12.89 -5.52 -19.30
CA ASP A 280 -13.74 -5.78 -18.13
C ASP A 280 -12.97 -5.62 -16.80
N SER A 281 -11.65 -5.42 -16.85
CA SER A 281 -10.78 -5.30 -15.67
C SER A 281 -10.91 -3.95 -14.97
N THR A 282 -10.61 -3.97 -13.67
CA THR A 282 -10.49 -2.80 -12.83
C THR A 282 -9.40 -1.83 -13.29
N ALA A 283 -8.32 -2.34 -13.88
CA ALA A 283 -7.14 -1.58 -14.26
C ALA A 283 -7.32 -0.61 -15.44
N GLU A 284 -8.22 -0.90 -16.40
CA GLU A 284 -8.27 -0.15 -17.67
C GLU A 284 -9.17 1.11 -17.63
N ASN A 285 -10.16 1.17 -16.73
CA ASN A 285 -11.13 2.28 -16.66
C ASN A 285 -11.28 2.89 -15.25
N PRO A 286 -10.46 3.88 -14.88
CA PRO A 286 -10.51 4.54 -13.57
C PRO A 286 -11.73 5.46 -13.34
N ALA A 287 -12.36 5.96 -14.42
CA ALA A 287 -13.44 6.95 -14.33
C ALA A 287 -14.83 6.32 -14.14
N SER A 288 -15.03 5.07 -14.58
CA SER A 288 -16.26 4.30 -14.31
C SER A 288 -16.33 3.72 -12.89
N LYS A 289 -15.32 3.99 -12.05
CA LYS A 289 -15.12 3.32 -10.74
C LYS A 289 -15.09 4.29 -9.55
N ALA A 290 -15.85 5.39 -9.62
CA ALA A 290 -15.99 6.31 -8.49
C ALA A 290 -16.35 5.59 -7.17
N TYR A 291 -17.18 4.55 -7.25
CA TYR A 291 -17.59 3.75 -6.11
C TYR A 291 -16.42 3.12 -5.35
N ALA A 292 -15.35 2.69 -6.04
CA ALA A 292 -14.18 2.07 -5.42
C ALA A 292 -13.36 3.09 -4.62
N TYR A 293 -13.23 4.32 -5.14
CA TYR A 293 -12.58 5.39 -4.38
C TYR A 293 -13.42 5.86 -3.19
N ASP A 294 -14.75 5.84 -3.32
CA ASP A 294 -15.64 6.11 -2.19
C ASP A 294 -15.58 4.98 -1.15
N ALA A 295 -15.46 3.72 -1.59
CA ALA A 295 -15.22 2.58 -0.71
C ALA A 295 -13.89 2.70 0.04
N GLY A 296 -12.81 3.08 -0.65
CA GLY A 296 -11.52 3.30 0.00
C GLY A 296 -11.55 4.46 0.98
N LYS A 297 -12.31 5.53 0.69
CA LYS A 297 -12.56 6.60 1.65
C LYS A 297 -13.28 6.08 2.90
N ARG A 298 -14.33 5.27 2.73
CA ARG A 298 -15.07 4.65 3.84
C ARG A 298 -14.18 3.75 4.69
N ALA A 299 -13.24 3.02 4.09
CA ALA A 299 -12.27 2.20 4.81
C ALA A 299 -11.41 3.03 5.77
N VAL A 300 -10.87 4.16 5.30
CA VAL A 300 -10.08 5.09 6.14
C VAL A 300 -10.96 5.72 7.22
N GLU A 301 -12.18 6.15 6.90
CA GLU A 301 -13.14 6.69 7.88
C GLU A 301 -13.47 5.64 8.97
N GLY A 302 -13.61 4.37 8.57
CA GLY A 302 -13.77 3.23 9.47
C GLY A 302 -12.59 3.09 10.44
N PHE A 303 -11.36 3.19 9.92
CA PHE A 303 -10.15 3.17 10.76
C PHE A 303 -10.11 4.31 11.77
N LEU A 304 -10.41 5.55 11.35
CA LEU A 304 -10.49 6.70 12.26
C LEU A 304 -11.48 6.45 13.39
N LYS A 305 -12.66 5.92 13.07
CA LYS A 305 -13.70 5.57 14.05
C LYS A 305 -13.23 4.51 15.04
N LEU A 306 -12.54 3.46 14.55
CA LEU A 306 -11.99 2.40 15.40
C LEU A 306 -10.90 2.93 16.36
N ARG A 307 -10.08 3.88 15.90
CA ARG A 307 -9.05 4.54 16.72
C ARG A 307 -9.58 5.68 17.59
N GLY A 308 -10.78 6.17 17.33
CA GLY A 308 -11.33 7.35 17.99
C GLY A 308 -10.65 8.66 17.56
N PHE A 309 -9.97 8.65 16.41
CA PHE A 309 -9.36 9.84 15.84
C PHE A 309 -10.45 10.76 15.26
N LYS A 310 -10.35 12.05 15.56
CA LYS A 310 -11.27 13.07 15.07
C LYS A 310 -10.66 13.72 13.84
N GLY A 311 -11.34 13.59 12.72
CA GLY A 311 -10.93 14.22 11.47
C GLY A 311 -11.85 13.85 10.31
N LYS A 312 -11.63 14.50 9.19
CA LYS A 312 -12.35 14.25 7.93
C LYS A 312 -11.41 13.63 6.91
N VAL A 313 -11.86 12.59 6.23
CA VAL A 313 -11.12 12.00 5.11
C VAL A 313 -11.50 12.73 3.83
N VAL A 314 -10.51 13.36 3.20
CA VAL A 314 -10.69 14.18 2.00
C VAL A 314 -9.94 13.54 0.84
N SER A 315 -10.62 13.39 -0.30
CA SER A 315 -10.01 12.87 -1.52
C SER A 315 -9.07 13.92 -2.13
N LEU A 316 -7.88 13.49 -2.54
CA LEU A 316 -6.90 14.34 -3.22
C LEU A 316 -7.22 14.46 -4.72
N LYS A 317 -6.40 15.25 -5.43
CA LYS A 317 -6.54 15.46 -6.89
C LYS A 317 -6.47 14.14 -7.67
N HIS A 318 -5.56 13.26 -7.22
CA HIS A 318 -5.39 11.89 -7.73
C HIS A 318 -6.44 10.98 -7.10
N LEU A 319 -7.14 10.21 -7.92
CA LEU A 319 -8.20 9.30 -7.47
C LEU A 319 -7.60 8.12 -6.69
N GLY A 320 -8.25 7.69 -5.61
CA GLY A 320 -7.74 6.64 -4.72
C GLY A 320 -6.70 7.11 -3.71
N PHE A 321 -6.47 8.42 -3.61
CA PHE A 321 -5.57 9.03 -2.64
C PHE A 321 -6.35 9.96 -1.73
N TYR A 322 -6.03 9.91 -0.44
CA TYR A 322 -6.76 10.57 0.62
C TYR A 322 -5.82 11.37 1.51
N ARG A 323 -6.41 12.27 2.28
CA ARG A 323 -5.77 13.00 3.37
C ARG A 323 -6.72 13.02 4.54
N ILE A 324 -6.17 12.90 5.74
CA ILE A 324 -6.93 13.09 6.96
C ILE A 324 -6.72 14.53 7.43
N GLU A 325 -7.80 15.29 7.46
CA GLU A 325 -7.86 16.61 8.09
C GLU A 325 -8.29 16.42 9.54
N TYR A 326 -7.31 16.26 10.43
CA TYR A 326 -7.53 16.08 11.87
C TYR A 326 -8.10 17.33 12.53
N GLU A 327 -9.00 17.17 13.50
CA GLU A 327 -9.61 18.25 14.27
C GLU A 327 -9.35 18.05 15.78
N PRO A 328 -8.74 19.01 16.51
CA PRO A 328 -8.23 20.29 16.01
C PRO A 328 -6.96 20.17 15.15
N ASP A 329 -6.15 19.14 15.36
CA ASP A 329 -4.90 18.88 14.62
C ASP A 329 -4.41 17.43 14.81
N LEU A 330 -3.38 17.03 14.05
CA LEU A 330 -2.81 15.67 14.06
C LEU A 330 -2.22 15.29 15.43
N LEU A 331 -1.39 16.16 16.02
CA LEU A 331 -0.70 15.88 17.28
C LEU A 331 -1.67 15.74 18.46
N SER A 332 -2.80 16.46 18.42
CA SER A 332 -3.88 16.34 19.39
C SER A 332 -4.67 15.03 19.27
N ASN A 333 -4.65 14.38 18.11
CA ASN A 333 -5.37 13.12 17.84
C ASN A 333 -4.47 11.88 17.87
N ARG A 334 -3.17 12.06 17.67
CA ARG A 334 -2.17 11.00 17.54
C ARG A 334 -1.13 11.10 18.66
N PRO A 335 -1.44 10.59 19.87
CA PRO A 335 -0.51 10.63 20.98
C PRO A 335 0.77 9.81 20.72
N ASP A 336 0.72 8.88 19.77
CA ASP A 336 1.86 8.11 19.28
C ASP A 336 2.81 8.92 18.38
N VAL A 337 2.47 10.15 17.97
CA VAL A 337 3.29 10.99 17.08
C VAL A 337 4.08 12.03 17.87
N GLY A 338 5.41 11.99 17.71
CA GLY A 338 6.34 12.93 18.34
C GLY A 338 6.57 14.20 17.52
N LEU A 339 6.65 14.05 16.20
CA LEU A 339 6.97 15.13 15.27
C LEU A 339 6.11 15.05 14.01
N VAL A 340 5.79 16.21 13.46
CA VAL A 340 5.22 16.36 12.11
C VAL A 340 6.15 17.25 11.30
N GLY A 341 6.66 16.76 10.17
CA GLY A 341 7.56 17.48 9.28
C GLY A 341 6.93 17.88 7.95
N GLY A 342 7.48 18.88 7.27
CA GLY A 342 7.04 19.34 5.96
C GLY A 342 8.17 19.43 4.95
N ARG A 343 7.84 19.96 3.77
CA ARG A 343 8.79 20.16 2.66
C ARG A 343 9.67 21.36 2.87
N LEU A 344 10.93 21.23 2.45
CA LEU A 344 11.78 22.38 2.16
C LEU A 344 11.85 22.58 0.65
N VAL A 345 11.56 23.80 0.19
CA VAL A 345 11.61 24.13 -1.22
C VAL A 345 12.54 25.31 -1.48
N ASP A 346 13.30 25.21 -2.57
CA ASP A 346 14.22 26.27 -3.00
C ASP A 346 13.48 27.45 -3.67
N HIS A 347 14.24 28.48 -4.03
CA HIS A 347 13.74 29.65 -4.78
C HIS A 347 13.11 29.29 -6.15
N LYS A 348 13.42 28.12 -6.73
CA LYS A 348 12.84 27.59 -7.97
C LYS A 348 11.61 26.70 -7.71
N ASN A 349 11.14 26.60 -6.47
CA ASN A 349 10.06 25.72 -6.02
C ASN A 349 10.34 24.23 -6.25
N LYS A 350 11.61 23.83 -6.28
CA LYS A 350 12.01 22.41 -6.22
C LYS A 350 12.21 21.99 -4.78
N ILE A 351 11.83 20.76 -4.48
CA ILE A 351 12.06 20.17 -3.17
C ILE A 351 13.57 20.03 -2.98
N ALA A 352 14.09 20.61 -1.90
CA ALA A 352 15.49 20.54 -1.50
C ALA A 352 15.69 19.62 -0.29
N GLY A 353 14.62 19.30 0.44
CA GLY A 353 14.67 18.51 1.66
C GLY A 353 13.32 18.47 2.37
N GLY A 354 13.34 18.19 3.67
CA GLY A 354 12.14 18.11 4.52
C GLY A 354 11.82 16.70 5.00
N ILE A 355 12.02 15.69 4.15
CA ILE A 355 11.92 14.27 4.49
C ILE A 355 13.13 13.52 3.90
N TYR A 356 13.73 12.66 4.71
CA TYR A 356 14.96 11.97 4.38
C TYR A 356 14.88 10.49 4.75
N ARG A 357 15.71 9.69 4.07
CA ARG A 357 16.12 8.37 4.55
C ARG A 357 16.98 8.53 5.82
N GLU A 358 17.18 7.44 6.54
CA GLU A 358 17.96 7.42 7.78
C GLU A 358 19.42 7.89 7.61
N ASP A 359 20.01 7.63 6.44
CA ASP A 359 21.35 8.09 6.07
C ASP A 359 21.44 9.61 5.81
N GLY A 360 20.31 10.31 5.73
CA GLY A 360 20.19 11.73 5.39
C GLY A 360 19.94 12.02 3.91
N THR A 361 19.73 10.99 3.07
CA THR A 361 19.41 11.17 1.65
C THR A 361 17.98 11.72 1.48
N PRO A 362 17.76 12.85 0.79
CA PRO A 362 16.42 13.41 0.59
C PRO A 362 15.58 12.58 -0.40
N LEU A 363 14.35 12.22 -0.02
CA LEU A 363 13.51 11.32 -0.84
C LEU A 363 13.01 11.93 -2.15
N TYR A 364 12.75 13.24 -2.18
CA TYR A 364 12.11 13.92 -3.31
C TYR A 364 12.94 15.09 -3.86
N ALA A 365 14.26 15.10 -3.61
CA ALA A 365 15.11 16.20 -4.04
C ALA A 365 15.04 16.44 -5.56
N GLY A 366 14.98 17.71 -5.95
CA GLY A 366 14.90 18.14 -7.35
C GLY A 366 13.50 18.10 -7.97
N LEU A 367 12.55 17.41 -7.35
CA LEU A 367 11.16 17.35 -7.79
C LEU A 367 10.49 18.72 -7.59
N HIS A 368 9.77 19.23 -8.60
CA HIS A 368 9.02 20.47 -8.44
C HIS A 368 7.88 20.26 -7.42
N LYS A 369 7.61 21.23 -6.54
CA LYS A 369 6.64 21.08 -5.43
C LYS A 369 5.19 20.76 -5.84
N GLU A 370 4.87 21.03 -7.12
CA GLU A 370 3.56 20.77 -7.73
C GLU A 370 3.47 19.37 -8.36
N TYR A 371 4.60 18.67 -8.48
CA TYR A 371 4.66 17.28 -8.91
C TYR A 371 4.34 16.36 -7.75
N SER A 372 3.84 15.18 -8.12
CA SER A 372 3.34 14.19 -7.17
C SER A 372 4.35 13.08 -6.90
N GLY A 373 5.35 12.92 -7.78
CA GLY A 373 6.39 11.91 -7.68
C GLY A 373 5.92 10.51 -8.05
N TYR A 374 6.82 9.54 -7.95
CA TYR A 374 6.53 8.12 -8.15
C TYR A 374 5.32 7.71 -7.28
N MET A 375 4.32 7.10 -7.93
CA MET A 375 3.05 6.69 -7.30
C MET A 375 2.38 7.78 -6.44
N HIS A 376 2.56 9.05 -6.83
CA HIS A 376 2.03 10.23 -6.14
C HIS A 376 2.53 10.42 -4.69
N ARG A 377 3.56 9.70 -4.26
CA ARG A 377 4.00 9.65 -2.86
C ARG A 377 4.48 10.97 -2.28
N ALA A 378 5.01 11.88 -3.10
CA ALA A 378 5.51 13.16 -2.61
C ALA A 378 4.40 14.06 -2.06
N VAL A 379 3.13 13.82 -2.42
CA VAL A 379 1.94 14.58 -1.97
C VAL A 379 1.11 13.86 -0.89
N LEU A 380 1.54 12.69 -0.42
CA LEU A 380 0.83 11.91 0.60
C LEU A 380 1.44 12.12 2.00
N GLN A 381 0.58 12.08 3.01
CA GLN A 381 1.04 11.93 4.39
C GLN A 381 1.66 10.53 4.52
N GLN A 382 2.79 10.43 5.21
CA GLN A 382 3.47 9.16 5.42
C GLN A 382 4.31 9.22 6.69
N GLU A 383 4.52 8.08 7.32
CA GLU A 383 5.49 7.95 8.39
C GLU A 383 6.90 8.15 7.80
N ALA A 384 7.78 8.79 8.55
CA ALA A 384 9.10 9.19 8.10
C ALA A 384 10.17 8.76 9.10
N GLU A 385 11.35 8.42 8.59
CA GLU A 385 12.51 8.13 9.44
C GLU A 385 13.14 9.41 9.97
N VAL A 386 13.26 10.42 9.11
CA VAL A 386 13.86 11.72 9.42
C VAL A 386 13.07 12.83 8.73
N ILE A 387 12.75 13.88 9.48
CA ILE A 387 12.18 15.13 8.97
C ILE A 387 13.07 16.32 9.32
N ASP A 388 13.00 17.39 8.52
CA ASP A 388 13.85 18.56 8.73
C ASP A 388 13.30 19.49 9.83
N VAL A 389 14.16 19.85 10.79
CA VAL A 389 13.84 20.79 11.87
C VAL A 389 13.37 22.16 11.39
N ARG A 390 13.72 22.58 10.17
CA ARG A 390 13.31 23.88 9.61
C ARG A 390 11.85 23.91 9.15
N CYS A 391 11.18 22.75 9.06
CA CYS A 391 9.77 22.67 8.73
C CYS A 391 9.10 21.60 9.58
N MET A 392 8.92 21.85 10.88
CA MET A 392 8.31 20.86 11.76
C MET A 392 7.37 21.46 12.81
N MET A 393 6.55 20.58 13.39
CA MET A 393 5.80 20.76 14.62
C MET A 393 6.14 19.60 15.55
N ALA A 394 6.19 19.85 16.86
CA ALA A 394 6.48 18.83 17.86
C ALA A 394 5.32 18.67 18.85
N SER A 395 5.12 17.44 19.33
CA SER A 395 4.30 17.18 20.52
C SER A 395 5.00 17.70 21.78
N PRO A 396 4.32 17.81 22.94
CA PRO A 396 4.98 18.23 24.18
C PRO A 396 6.21 17.40 24.56
N ALA A 397 6.26 16.12 24.18
CA ALA A 397 7.43 15.28 24.38
C ALA A 397 8.57 15.62 23.39
N GLY A 398 8.22 15.92 22.14
CA GLY A 398 9.20 16.36 21.13
C GLY A 398 9.75 17.76 21.42
N GLU A 399 8.92 18.68 21.94
CA GLU A 399 9.34 20.02 22.36
C GLU A 399 10.45 19.94 23.41
N LYS A 400 10.24 19.18 24.48
CA LYS A 400 11.24 18.96 25.53
C LYS A 400 12.56 18.40 24.99
N LEU A 401 12.47 17.46 24.04
CA LEU A 401 13.64 16.83 23.46
C LEU A 401 14.46 17.81 22.61
N ILE A 402 13.78 18.69 21.89
CA ILE A 402 14.45 19.77 21.14
C ILE A 402 15.15 20.72 22.10
N GLU A 403 14.50 21.08 23.21
CA GLU A 403 15.10 21.94 24.25
C GLU A 403 16.34 21.29 24.87
N GLU A 404 16.29 19.99 25.17
CA GLU A 404 17.42 19.21 25.68
C GLU A 404 18.59 19.15 24.67
N LEU A 405 18.30 18.93 23.39
CA LEU A 405 19.32 18.81 22.34
C LEU A 405 19.97 20.14 21.96
N THR A 406 19.21 21.23 21.99
CA THR A 406 19.65 22.55 21.54
C THR A 406 20.12 23.45 22.69
N GLY A 407 19.68 23.17 23.92
CA GLY A 407 19.85 24.05 25.07
C GLY A 407 19.05 25.36 24.98
N LEU A 408 18.07 25.42 24.06
CA LEU A 408 17.28 26.63 23.75
C LEU A 408 15.78 26.31 23.84
N PRO A 409 14.94 27.28 24.25
CA PRO A 409 13.50 27.03 24.40
C PRO A 409 12.83 26.73 23.06
N TYR A 410 11.84 25.85 23.05
CA TYR A 410 11.04 25.57 21.87
C TYR A 410 10.05 26.72 21.63
N MET A 411 10.27 27.53 20.59
CA MET A 411 9.36 28.61 20.24
C MET A 411 8.43 28.20 19.09
N LYS A 412 7.13 28.49 19.26
CA LYS A 412 6.12 28.34 18.20
C LYS A 412 5.99 29.63 17.42
N ASN A 413 6.07 29.54 16.10
CA ASN A 413 5.71 30.65 15.23
C ASN A 413 4.24 31.05 15.49
N PRO A 414 3.95 32.33 15.76
CA PRO A 414 2.62 32.75 16.19
C PRO A 414 1.55 32.56 15.11
N VAL A 415 1.95 32.57 13.83
CA VAL A 415 1.06 32.48 12.67
C VAL A 415 0.77 31.03 12.31
N ASN A 416 1.81 30.24 12.02
CA ASN A 416 1.64 28.89 11.49
C ASN A 416 1.81 27.78 12.54
N LYS A 417 2.12 28.13 13.80
CA LYS A 417 2.32 27.22 14.94
C LYS A 417 3.46 26.20 14.81
N ARG A 418 4.26 26.28 13.74
CA ARG A 418 5.47 25.46 13.54
C ARG A 418 6.61 25.91 14.45
N PHE A 419 7.62 25.07 14.60
CA PHE A 419 8.86 25.44 15.26
C PHE A 419 9.49 26.67 14.59
N ASP A 420 9.72 27.72 15.35
CA ASP A 420 10.41 28.93 14.89
C ASP A 420 11.91 28.71 14.90
N TRP A 421 12.38 27.92 13.93
CA TRP A 421 13.79 27.53 13.82
C TRP A 421 14.73 28.73 13.64
N LYS A 422 14.27 29.83 13.01
CA LYS A 422 15.08 31.05 12.83
C LYS A 422 15.29 31.80 14.13
N GLY A 423 14.27 31.85 14.98
CA GLY A 423 14.38 32.44 16.32
C GLY A 423 15.06 31.52 17.34
N SER A 424 15.00 30.20 17.12
CA SER A 424 15.37 29.20 18.14
C SER A 424 16.72 28.51 17.89
N LEU A 425 17.28 28.54 16.68
CA LEU A 425 18.55 27.88 16.36
C LEU A 425 19.64 28.91 16.04
N LYS A 426 20.89 28.55 16.31
CA LYS A 426 22.06 29.36 15.94
C LYS A 426 22.35 29.24 14.44
N GLU A 427 22.98 30.25 13.85
CA GLU A 427 23.27 30.29 12.41
C GLU A 427 24.25 29.20 11.94
N ASP A 428 25.09 28.68 12.84
CA ASP A 428 26.12 27.67 12.57
C ASP A 428 25.64 26.22 12.77
N VAL A 429 24.34 26.00 13.02
CA VAL A 429 23.78 24.66 13.24
C VAL A 429 23.76 23.86 11.94
N ASP A 430 24.31 22.64 11.99
CA ASP A 430 24.02 21.62 10.99
C ASP A 430 22.60 21.07 11.20
N TYR A 431 21.65 21.60 10.41
CA TYR A 431 20.24 21.25 10.52
C TYR A 431 19.97 19.78 10.23
N LEU A 432 20.71 19.13 9.33
CA LEU A 432 20.47 17.74 8.97
C LEU A 432 20.96 16.81 10.09
N GLU A 433 22.14 17.08 10.64
CA GLU A 433 22.65 16.30 11.77
C GLU A 433 21.80 16.49 13.03
N LEU A 434 21.31 17.71 13.29
CA LEU A 434 20.33 17.94 14.36
C LEU A 434 19.03 17.16 14.10
N SER A 435 18.51 17.20 12.87
CA SER A 435 17.30 16.49 12.47
C SER A 435 17.44 14.98 12.68
N LYS A 436 18.55 14.38 12.25
CA LYS A 436 18.83 12.95 12.42
C LYS A 436 18.88 12.56 13.90
N LYS A 437 19.60 13.33 14.73
CA LYS A 437 19.69 13.07 16.18
C LYS A 437 18.33 13.16 16.87
N LEU A 438 17.57 14.21 16.57
CA LEU A 438 16.23 14.41 17.12
C LEU A 438 15.30 13.26 16.72
N CYS A 439 15.21 12.96 15.42
CA CYS A 439 14.33 11.91 14.90
C CYS A 439 14.70 10.53 15.44
N CYS A 440 15.99 10.23 15.59
CA CYS A 440 16.47 9.01 16.23
C CYS A 440 15.98 8.90 17.68
N GLN A 441 16.12 9.96 18.49
CA GLN A 441 15.67 9.96 19.88
C GLN A 441 14.13 9.88 20.02
N ILE A 442 13.37 10.47 19.11
CA ILE A 442 11.91 10.32 19.04
C ILE A 442 11.53 8.86 18.79
N ARG A 443 12.16 8.21 17.81
CA ARG A 443 11.95 6.78 17.52
C ARG A 443 12.39 5.88 18.68
N GLN A 444 13.49 6.20 19.38
CA GLN A 444 13.93 5.47 20.58
C GLN A 444 12.95 5.58 21.76
N LYS A 445 12.22 6.69 21.87
CA LYS A 445 11.08 6.83 22.81
C LYS A 445 9.83 6.08 22.32
N GLY A 446 9.91 5.45 21.15
CA GLY A 446 8.84 4.72 20.49
C GLY A 446 7.76 5.62 19.94
N MET A 447 8.07 6.86 19.58
CA MET A 447 7.09 7.76 18.95
C MET A 447 7.30 7.77 17.42
N ARG A 448 6.21 7.93 16.68
CA ARG A 448 6.22 8.08 15.22
C ARG A 448 6.59 9.49 14.81
N ILE A 449 7.07 9.61 13.59
CA ILE A 449 7.34 10.87 12.92
C ILE A 449 6.51 10.87 11.64
N VAL A 450 5.71 11.90 11.43
CA VAL A 450 4.84 11.99 10.25
C VAL A 450 5.33 13.09 9.34
N TYR A 451 5.47 12.80 8.06
CA TYR A 451 5.65 13.83 7.04
C TYR A 451 4.29 14.27 6.51
N ASP A 452 4.02 15.58 6.58
CA ASP A 452 2.88 16.23 5.98
C ASP A 452 3.30 17.18 4.83
N PRO A 453 3.04 16.80 3.57
CA PRO A 453 3.39 17.62 2.42
C PRO A 453 2.62 18.94 2.29
N ALA A 454 1.57 19.16 3.08
CA ALA A 454 0.88 20.47 3.15
C ALA A 454 1.71 21.51 3.91
N MET A 455 2.64 21.05 4.76
CA MET A 455 3.64 21.90 5.37
C MET A 455 4.76 22.17 4.36
N THR A 456 5.05 23.43 4.11
CA THR A 456 6.14 23.85 3.22
C THR A 456 6.84 25.07 3.80
N GLU A 457 8.16 25.02 3.84
CA GLU A 457 9.05 26.14 4.18
C GLU A 457 9.94 26.46 2.98
N LYS A 458 10.12 27.75 2.70
CA LYS A 458 11.04 28.22 1.67
C LYS A 458 12.41 28.49 2.30
N ILE A 459 13.45 27.92 1.70
CA ILE A 459 14.84 28.09 2.14
C ILE A 459 15.71 28.76 1.08
#